data_AF-A0A919JC21-F1
#
_entry.id   AF-A0A919JC21-F1
#
_cell.length_a   1.000
_cell.length_b   1.000
_cell.length_c   1.000
_cell.angle_alpha   90.00
_cell.angle_beta   90.00
_cell.angle_gamma   90.00
#
_symmetry.space_group_name_H-M   'P 1'
#
loop_
_entity.id
_entity.type
_entity.pdbx_description
1 polymer ?
#
loop_
_entity_poly.entity_id
_entity_poly.type
_entity_poly.pdbx_seq_one_letter_code
_entity_poly.pdbx_strand_id
1 'polypeptide(L)'
;MTDVLNPVDIEKAIRSCSDRIANGVKVCSDTYSAFLKADHEFDQAFARAYMDYDGAAHERKFAAELATAKEREARDRADVAYRYADRLARALENELRAYQSIGASVRSMYAVAGVGVGR
;
A
#
# COMPACT_ATOMS: atom_id res chain seq x y z
N MET A 1 5.74 -20.69 -23.91
CA MET A 1 6.47 -21.65 -23.04
C MET A 1 5.58 -21.88 -21.84
N THR A 2 4.84 -22.99 -21.82
CA THR A 2 4.01 -23.36 -20.67
C THR A 2 4.96 -23.88 -19.59
N ASP A 3 5.52 -22.98 -18.80
CA ASP A 3 6.34 -23.38 -17.66
C ASP A 3 5.45 -24.19 -16.72
N VAL A 4 5.77 -25.48 -16.61
CA VAL A 4 5.16 -26.36 -15.63
C VAL A 4 5.58 -25.84 -14.27
N LEU A 5 4.66 -25.18 -13.57
CA LEU A 5 4.86 -24.73 -12.20
C LEU A 5 5.11 -25.95 -11.29
N ASN A 6 6.35 -26.12 -10.86
CA ASN A 6 6.73 -27.14 -9.89
C ASN A 6 6.30 -26.68 -8.48
N PRO A 7 5.79 -27.59 -7.62
CA PRO A 7 5.51 -27.32 -6.20
C PRO A 7 6.58 -26.47 -5.48
N VAL A 8 7.86 -26.74 -5.73
CA VAL A 8 8.97 -26.01 -5.09
C VAL A 8 9.00 -24.53 -5.47
N ASP A 9 8.67 -24.20 -6.72
CA ASP A 9 8.67 -22.81 -7.19
C ASP A 9 7.48 -22.03 -6.62
N ILE A 10 6.35 -22.71 -6.43
CA ILE A 10 5.17 -22.14 -5.74
C ILE A 10 5.50 -21.85 -4.28
N GLU A 11 6.16 -22.77 -3.58
CA GLU A 11 6.57 -22.56 -2.18
C GLU A 11 7.54 -21.39 -2.03
N LYS A 12 8.51 -21.26 -2.95
CA LYS A 12 9.41 -20.10 -2.98
C LYS A 12 8.64 -18.79 -3.22
N ALA A 13 7.68 -18.79 -4.14
CA ALA A 13 6.86 -17.62 -4.41
C ALA A 13 6.00 -17.22 -3.20
N ILE A 14 5.35 -18.20 -2.54
CA ILE A 14 4.58 -17.99 -1.30
C ILE A 14 5.47 -17.36 -0.23
N ARG A 15 6.66 -17.93 0.02
CA ARG A 15 7.61 -17.39 1.01
C ARG A 15 8.03 -15.97 0.68
N SER A 16 8.38 -15.70 -0.58
CA SER A 16 8.74 -14.36 -1.05
C SER A 16 7.61 -13.35 -0.83
N CYS A 17 6.36 -13.70 -1.16
CA CYS A 17 5.20 -12.84 -0.89
C CYS A 17 5.02 -12.59 0.61
N SER A 18 5.13 -13.62 1.46
CA SER A 18 5.03 -13.47 2.91
C SER A 18 6.12 -12.53 3.48
N ASP A 19 7.37 -12.68 3.03
CA ASP A 19 8.47 -11.82 3.44
C ASP A 19 8.24 -10.36 3.00
N ARG A 20 7.75 -10.17 1.76
CA ARG A 20 7.39 -8.83 1.24
C ARG A 20 6.25 -8.20 2.03
N ILE A 21 5.22 -8.96 2.42
CA ILE A 21 4.13 -8.48 3.26
C ILE A 21 4.67 -8.05 4.63
N ALA A 22 5.48 -8.89 5.28
CA ALA A 22 6.06 -8.57 6.59
C ALA A 22 6.90 -7.29 6.54
N ASN A 23 7.73 -7.12 5.52
CA ASN A 23 8.51 -5.91 5.30
C ASN A 23 7.61 -4.69 4.97
N GLY A 24 6.51 -4.91 4.26
CA GLY A 24 5.56 -3.88 3.86
C GLY A 24 4.78 -3.26 5.03
N VAL A 25 4.54 -4.01 6.12
CA VAL A 25 3.81 -3.50 7.29
C VAL A 25 4.46 -2.23 7.86
N LYS A 26 5.79 -2.23 7.98
CA LYS A 26 6.53 -1.06 8.47
C LYS A 26 6.37 0.13 7.52
N VAL A 27 6.45 -0.09 6.22
CA VAL A 27 6.29 0.97 5.20
C VAL A 27 4.89 1.60 5.28
N CYS A 28 3.84 0.79 5.42
CA CYS A 28 2.48 1.30 5.61
C CYS A 28 2.35 2.13 6.88
N SER A 29 2.90 1.65 8.00
CA SER A 29 2.90 2.38 9.28
C SER A 29 3.62 3.72 9.18
N ASP A 30 4.83 3.72 8.62
CA ASP A 30 5.68 4.90 8.51
C ASP A 30 5.06 5.96 7.58
N THR A 31 4.52 5.53 6.43
CA THR A 31 3.84 6.44 5.49
C THR A 31 2.54 7.00 6.05
N TYR A 32 1.77 6.20 6.79
CA TYR A 32 0.55 6.68 7.45
C TYR A 32 0.87 7.70 8.54
N SER A 33 1.88 7.44 9.36
CA SER A 33 2.33 8.38 10.39
C SER A 33 2.83 9.69 9.77
N ALA A 34 3.58 9.62 8.67
CA ALA A 34 4.02 10.80 7.93
C ALA A 34 2.85 11.61 7.36
N PHE A 35 1.82 10.94 6.83
CA PHE A 35 0.60 11.59 6.36
C PHE A 35 -0.13 12.32 7.49
N LEU A 36 -0.39 11.66 8.63
CA LEU A 36 -1.06 12.28 9.78
C LEU A 36 -0.29 13.50 10.31
N LYS A 37 1.04 13.41 10.33
CA LYS A 37 1.89 14.53 10.72
C LYS A 37 1.73 15.71 9.74
N ALA A 38 1.85 15.46 8.44
CA ALA A 38 1.73 16.51 7.42
C ALA A 38 0.33 17.13 7.37
N ASP A 39 -0.71 16.33 7.60
CA ASP A 39 -2.10 16.80 7.70
C ASP A 39 -2.27 17.74 8.89
N HIS A 40 -1.75 17.35 10.07
CA HIS A 40 -1.79 18.21 11.25
C HIS A 40 -0.99 19.51 11.08
N GLU A 41 0.19 19.44 10.47
CA GLU A 41 1.01 20.62 10.16
C GLU A 41 0.28 21.58 9.21
N PHE A 42 -0.37 21.05 8.17
CA PHE A 42 -1.20 21.83 7.26
C PHE A 42 -2.37 22.52 8.00
N ASP A 43 -3.11 21.79 8.83
CA ASP A 43 -4.24 22.35 9.57
C ASP A 43 -3.83 23.50 10.50
N GLN A 44 -2.72 23.33 11.22
CA GLN A 44 -2.18 24.38 12.08
C GLN A 44 -1.72 25.60 11.28
N ALA A 45 -0.99 25.39 10.19
CA ALA A 45 -0.51 26.46 9.33
C ALA A 45 -1.68 27.22 8.70
N PHE A 46 -2.70 26.49 8.24
CA PHE A 46 -3.89 27.07 7.62
C PHE A 46 -4.69 27.91 8.61
N ALA A 47 -4.94 27.36 9.81
CA ALA A 47 -5.63 28.08 10.86
C ALA A 47 -4.88 29.36 11.26
N ARG A 48 -3.54 29.29 11.40
CA ARG A 48 -2.72 30.46 11.69
C ARG A 48 -2.79 31.51 10.58
N ALA A 49 -2.56 31.11 9.32
CA ALA A 49 -2.63 32.01 8.18
C ALA A 49 -4.02 32.64 8.00
N TYR A 50 -5.09 31.90 8.33
CA TYR A 50 -6.46 32.40 8.31
C TYR A 50 -6.69 33.46 9.38
N MET A 51 -6.19 33.25 10.60
CA MET A 51 -6.37 34.19 11.72
C MET A 51 -5.51 35.44 11.59
N ASP A 52 -4.32 35.32 10.99
CA ASP A 52 -3.36 36.42 10.83
C ASP A 52 -3.69 37.37 9.66
N TYR A 53 -4.73 37.08 8.85
CA TYR A 53 -5.08 37.91 7.70
C TYR A 53 -5.93 39.13 8.08
N ASP A 54 -5.34 40.31 7.92
CA ASP A 54 -5.93 41.62 8.22
C ASP A 54 -6.82 42.20 7.10
N GLY A 55 -6.88 41.55 5.94
CA GLY A 55 -7.67 42.03 4.80
C GLY A 55 -9.16 41.69 4.87
N ALA A 56 -9.87 41.85 3.75
CA ALA A 56 -11.30 41.62 3.70
C ALA A 56 -11.66 40.16 4.05
N ALA A 57 -12.74 39.97 4.81
CA ALA A 57 -13.13 38.64 5.30
C ALA A 57 -13.36 37.60 4.19
N HIS A 58 -13.80 38.04 3.00
CA HIS A 58 -14.03 37.15 1.85
C HIS A 58 -12.72 36.71 1.16
N GLU A 59 -11.64 37.46 1.33
CA GLU A 59 -10.31 37.12 0.78
C GLU A 59 -9.49 36.23 1.72
N ARG A 60 -9.80 36.28 3.01
CA ARG A 60 -9.08 35.58 4.09
C ARG A 60 -8.83 34.10 3.82
N LYS A 61 -9.83 33.40 3.29
CA LYS A 61 -9.68 31.98 2.95
C LYS A 61 -8.66 31.78 1.82
N PHE A 62 -8.75 32.57 0.75
CA PHE A 62 -7.83 32.48 -0.38
C PHE A 62 -6.40 32.85 0.03
N ALA A 63 -6.25 33.86 0.89
CA ALA A 63 -4.95 34.24 1.44
C ALA A 63 -4.32 33.09 2.26
N ALA A 64 -5.11 32.44 3.12
CA ALA A 64 -4.64 31.29 3.89
C ALA A 64 -4.27 30.09 2.98
N GLU A 65 -5.05 29.83 1.93
CA GLU A 65 -4.75 28.76 0.95
C GLU A 65 -3.45 29.04 0.19
N LEU A 66 -3.22 30.29 -0.22
CA LEU A 66 -1.97 30.68 -0.91
C LEU A 66 -0.77 30.63 0.03
N ALA A 67 -0.92 31.08 1.27
CA ALA A 67 0.14 31.08 2.28
C ALA A 67 0.57 29.66 2.67
N THR A 68 -0.33 28.68 2.59
CA THR A 68 -0.10 27.30 3.04
C THR A 68 0.02 26.28 1.91
N ALA A 69 0.30 26.75 0.69
CA ALA A 69 0.40 25.90 -0.49
C ALA A 69 1.48 24.81 -0.34
N LYS A 70 2.59 25.10 0.36
CA LYS A 70 3.70 24.16 0.56
C LYS A 70 3.32 23.03 1.52
N GLU A 71 2.65 23.37 2.62
CA GLU A 71 2.16 22.43 3.61
C GLU A 71 1.08 21.52 2.98
N ARG A 72 0.20 22.08 2.14
CA ARG A 72 -0.77 21.31 1.36
C ARG A 72 -0.07 20.33 0.41
N GLU A 73 0.93 20.77 -0.34
CA GLU A 73 1.72 19.90 -1.24
C GLU A 73 2.44 18.79 -0.46
N ALA A 74 2.99 19.10 0.72
CA ALA A 74 3.63 18.11 1.59
C ALA A 74 2.64 17.04 2.06
N ARG A 75 1.45 17.45 2.51
CA ARG A 75 0.36 16.55 2.88
C ARG A 75 -0.07 15.67 1.71
N ASP A 76 -0.30 16.25 0.54
CA ASP A 76 -0.80 15.51 -0.62
C ASP A 76 0.23 14.47 -1.10
N ARG A 77 1.52 14.79 -1.05
CA ARG A 77 2.60 13.81 -1.30
C ARG A 77 2.59 12.66 -0.29
N ALA A 78 2.40 12.97 0.99
CA ALA A 78 2.31 11.95 2.03
C ALA A 78 1.07 11.06 1.89
N ASP A 79 -0.09 11.62 1.51
CA ASP A 79 -1.31 10.86 1.21
C ASP A 79 -1.09 9.90 0.04
N VAL A 80 -0.48 10.38 -1.06
CA VAL A 80 -0.16 9.54 -2.21
C VAL A 80 0.77 8.38 -1.82
N ALA A 81 1.79 8.64 -1.00
CA ALA A 81 2.72 7.62 -0.52
C ALA A 81 2.01 6.55 0.33
N TYR A 82 1.16 6.99 1.26
CA TYR A 82 0.36 6.08 2.09
C TYR A 82 -0.61 5.23 1.25
N ARG A 83 -1.37 5.85 0.34
CA ARG A 83 -2.31 5.13 -0.54
C ARG A 83 -1.60 4.14 -1.45
N TYR A 84 -0.39 4.46 -1.91
CA TYR A 84 0.42 3.53 -2.68
C TYR A 84 0.82 2.32 -1.83
N ALA A 85 1.30 2.54 -0.60
CA ALA A 85 1.68 1.48 0.32
C ALA A 85 0.49 0.55 0.66
N ASP A 86 -0.69 1.11 0.95
CA ASP A 86 -1.91 0.32 1.20
C ASP A 86 -2.32 -0.53 -0.01
N ARG A 87 -2.32 0.05 -1.21
CA ARG A 87 -2.63 -0.70 -2.45
C ARG A 87 -1.62 -1.80 -2.72
N LEU A 88 -0.33 -1.55 -2.47
CA LEU A 88 0.71 -2.56 -2.62
C LEU A 88 0.52 -3.71 -1.64
N ALA A 89 0.21 -3.42 -0.37
CA ALA A 89 -0.07 -4.45 0.63
C ALA A 89 -1.24 -5.35 0.18
N ARG A 90 -2.34 -4.75 -0.28
CA ARG A 90 -3.49 -5.50 -0.82
C ARG A 90 -3.13 -6.32 -2.06
N ALA A 91 -2.30 -5.79 -2.94
CA ALA A 91 -1.84 -6.52 -4.12
C ALA A 91 -1.02 -7.76 -3.75
N LEU A 92 -0.13 -7.63 -2.76
CA LEU A 92 0.66 -8.75 -2.24
C LEU A 92 -0.20 -9.82 -1.56
N GLU A 93 -1.23 -9.43 -0.81
CA GLU A 93 -2.18 -10.37 -0.22
C GLU A 93 -2.94 -11.15 -1.30
N ASN A 94 -3.37 -10.47 -2.36
CA ASN A 94 -4.04 -11.12 -3.49
C ASN A 94 -3.10 -12.07 -4.25
N GLU A 95 -1.84 -11.65 -4.45
CA GLU A 95 -0.78 -12.48 -5.06
C GLU A 95 -0.53 -13.74 -4.23
N LEU A 96 -0.42 -13.63 -2.90
CA LEU A 96 -0.28 -14.75 -1.98
C LEU A 96 -1.46 -15.73 -2.10
N ARG A 97 -2.70 -15.22 -2.13
CA ARG A 97 -3.91 -16.04 -2.30
C ARG A 97 -3.91 -16.77 -3.65
N ALA A 98 -3.47 -16.11 -4.72
CA ALA A 98 -3.36 -16.71 -6.03
C ALA A 98 -2.35 -17.88 -6.02
N TYR A 99 -1.16 -17.68 -5.46
CA TYR A 99 -0.16 -18.76 -5.34
C TYR A 99 -0.64 -19.92 -4.47
N GLN A 100 -1.36 -19.67 -3.37
CA GLN A 100 -1.94 -20.72 -2.53
C GLN A 100 -2.98 -21.56 -3.31
N SER A 101 -3.82 -20.91 -4.12
CA SER A 101 -4.80 -21.56 -4.99
C SER A 101 -4.12 -22.42 -6.07
N ILE A 102 -3.12 -21.85 -6.77
CA ILE A 102 -2.33 -22.58 -7.77
C ILE A 102 -1.63 -23.79 -7.13
N GLY A 103 -1.02 -23.61 -5.95
CA GLY A 103 -0.39 -24.69 -5.20
C GLY A 103 -1.35 -25.83 -4.85
N ALA A 104 -2.60 -25.52 -4.50
CA ALA A 104 -3.62 -26.55 -4.27
C ALA A 104 -3.94 -27.33 -5.54
N SER A 105 -4.09 -26.65 -6.68
CA SER A 105 -4.33 -27.30 -7.97
C SER A 105 -3.16 -28.20 -8.39
N VAL A 106 -1.93 -27.70 -8.28
CA VAL A 106 -0.71 -28.45 -8.63
C VAL A 106 -0.54 -29.69 -7.76
N ARG A 107 -0.74 -29.60 -6.44
CA ARG A 107 -0.71 -30.79 -5.56
C ARG A 107 -1.72 -31.87 -5.97
N SER A 108 -2.93 -31.47 -6.37
CA SER A 108 -3.95 -32.41 -6.88
C SER A 108 -3.51 -33.10 -8.17
N MET A 109 -2.85 -32.38 -9.09
CA MET A 109 -2.34 -32.97 -10.34
C MET A 109 -1.26 -34.03 -10.09
N TYR A 110 -0.30 -33.74 -9.20
CA TYR A 110 0.75 -34.70 -8.84
C TYR A 110 0.23 -35.88 -8.01
N ALA A 111 -0.81 -35.68 -7.18
CA ALA A 111 -1.46 -36.77 -6.45
C ALA A 111 -2.16 -37.78 -7.38
N VAL A 112 -2.81 -37.31 -8.44
CA VAL A 112 -3.47 -38.19 -9.43
C VAL A 112 -2.44 -38.97 -10.27
N ALA A 113 -1.30 -38.35 -10.59
CA ALA A 113 -0.22 -39.02 -11.33
C ALA A 113 0.46 -40.17 -10.55
N GLY A 114 0.40 -40.15 -9.20
CA GLY A 114 0.99 -41.18 -8.34
C GLY A 114 0.12 -42.41 -8.07
N VAL A 115 -1.15 -42.42 -8.50
CA VAL A 115 -2.12 -43.51 -8.20
C VAL A 115 -2.27 -44.51 -9.37
N GLY A 116 -1.44 -44.38 -10.41
CA GLY A 116 -1.61 -45.07 -11.69
C GLY A 116 -0.83 -46.37 -11.92
N VAL A 117 -0.47 -47.20 -10.94
CA VAL A 117 -0.08 -48.61 -11.18
C VAL A 117 -0.41 -49.45 -9.94
N GLY A 118 -1.39 -50.35 -10.05
CA GLY A 118 -1.67 -51.31 -8.99
C GLY A 118 -3.06 -51.95 -8.99
N ARG A 119 -3.65 -52.26 -10.16
CA ARG A 119 -4.65 -53.33 -10.27
C ARG A 119 -4.71 -53.88 -11.68
#